data_AF-A0AAW8KKZ5-F1
#
_entry.id   AF-A0AAW8KKZ5-F1
#
_cell.length_a   1.000
_cell.length_b   1.000
_cell.length_c   1.000
_cell.angle_alpha   90.00
_cell.angle_beta   90.00
_cell.angle_gamma   90.00
#
_symmetry.space_group_name_H-M   'P 1'
#
loop_
_entity.id
_entity.type
_entity.pdbx_description
1 polymer ?
#
loop_
_entity_poly.entity_id
_entity_poly.type
_entity_poly.pdbx_seq_one_letter_code
_entity_poly.pdbx_strand_id
1 'polypeptide(L)'
;PRSNPATYIDLFTGIRELFAMTPESRARGYTPGRFSFNVKGGRCEACQGDGTIRVEMHFLPDVYVQCEQCKGKRYNRETLDIHYKGKNISEVL
;
A
#
# COMPACT_ATOMS: atom_id res chain seq x y z
N PRO A 1 7.79 -6.63 6.58
CA PRO A 1 8.49 -5.43 7.11
C PRO A 1 7.77 -4.18 6.60
N ARG A 2 7.38 -3.26 7.49
CA ARG A 2 6.62 -2.07 7.09
C ARG A 2 7.49 -0.94 6.56
N SER A 3 8.73 -0.87 7.02
CA SER A 3 9.73 0.05 6.50
C SER A 3 10.34 -0.50 5.22
N ASN A 4 10.54 0.39 4.25
CA ASN A 4 11.28 0.20 3.02
C ASN A 4 12.14 1.46 2.74
N PRO A 5 13.02 1.45 1.72
CA PRO A 5 13.87 2.60 1.43
C PRO A 5 13.10 3.91 1.25
N ALA A 6 11.95 3.89 0.57
CA ALA A 6 11.13 5.08 0.34
C ALA A 6 10.55 5.68 1.64
N THR A 7 10.13 4.84 2.59
CA THR A 7 9.71 5.31 3.92
C THR A 7 10.88 5.73 4.80
N TYR A 8 12.06 5.15 4.60
CA TYR A 8 13.23 5.39 5.43
C TYR A 8 13.83 6.79 5.19
N ILE A 9 13.84 7.25 3.93
CA ILE A 9 14.31 8.58 3.54
C ILE A 9 13.18 9.61 3.41
N ASP A 10 11.97 9.27 3.87
CA ASP A 10 10.74 10.08 3.79
C ASP A 10 10.28 10.48 2.36
N LEU A 11 10.88 9.92 1.32
CA LEU A 11 10.44 10.09 -0.07
C LEU A 11 8.98 9.68 -0.25
N PHE A 12 8.54 8.65 0.48
CA PHE A 12 7.18 8.15 0.37
C PHE A 12 6.11 9.17 0.79
N THR A 13 6.45 10.15 1.62
CA THR A 13 5.53 11.24 1.97
C THR A 13 5.20 12.10 0.76
N GLY A 14 6.21 12.55 0.02
CA GLY A 14 6.00 13.31 -1.23
C GLY A 14 5.25 12.50 -2.29
N ILE A 15 5.49 11.19 -2.40
CA ILE A 15 4.74 10.32 -3.33
C ILE A 15 3.26 10.29 -2.96
N ARG A 16 2.91 10.12 -1.68
CA ARG A 16 1.50 10.09 -1.26
C ARG A 16 0.78 11.40 -1.51
N GLU A 17 1.46 12.53 -1.30
CA GLU A 17 0.94 13.86 -1.60
C GLU A 17 0.68 14.03 -3.11
N LEU A 18 1.63 13.59 -3.95
CA LEU A 18 1.48 13.61 -5.40
C LEU A 18 0.25 12.84 -5.87
N PHE A 19 0.04 11.63 -5.34
CA PHE A 19 -1.14 10.82 -5.68
C PHE A 19 -2.44 11.46 -5.19
N ALA A 20 -2.43 12.06 -3.99
CA ALA A 20 -3.59 12.80 -3.47
C ALA A 20 -3.98 14.00 -4.33
N MET A 21 -3.02 14.61 -5.03
CA MET A 21 -3.23 15.74 -5.93
C MET A 21 -3.76 15.36 -7.32
N THR A 22 -3.88 14.07 -7.67
CA THR A 22 -4.48 13.67 -8.97
C THR A 22 -5.94 14.11 -9.06
N PRO A 23 -6.45 14.49 -10.25
CA PRO A 23 -7.85 14.90 -10.43
C PRO A 23 -8.85 13.85 -9.91
N GLU A 24 -8.59 12.57 -10.19
CA GLU A 24 -9.42 11.43 -9.78
C GLU A 24 -9.42 11.24 -8.27
N SER A 25 -8.26 11.40 -7.62
CA SER A 25 -8.13 11.36 -6.16
C SER A 25 -8.91 12.49 -5.51
N ARG A 26 -8.79 13.72 -6.03
CA ARG A 26 -9.52 14.89 -5.53
C ARG A 26 -11.03 14.73 -5.69
N ALA A 27 -11.49 14.23 -6.83
CA ALA A 27 -12.91 13.97 -7.08
C ALA A 27 -13.51 12.94 -6.10
N ARG A 28 -12.70 11.96 -5.65
CA ARG A 28 -13.11 10.95 -4.66
C ARG A 28 -12.85 11.37 -3.20
N GLY A 29 -12.32 12.57 -2.97
CA GLY A 29 -11.98 13.07 -1.63
C GLY A 29 -10.83 12.31 -0.96
N TYR A 30 -9.95 11.67 -1.73
CA TYR A 30 -8.82 10.93 -1.19
C TYR A 30 -7.69 11.86 -0.75
N THR A 31 -7.22 11.64 0.48
CA THR A 31 -6.11 12.37 1.10
C THR A 31 -4.82 11.54 1.03
N PRO A 32 -3.64 12.11 1.35
CA PRO A 32 -2.38 11.36 1.40
C PRO A 32 -2.41 10.14 2.35
N GLY A 33 -3.34 10.13 3.31
CA GLY A 33 -3.57 8.99 4.20
C GLY A 33 -4.12 7.76 3.48
N ARG A 34 -4.95 7.93 2.45
CA ARG A 34 -5.48 6.83 1.62
C ARG A 34 -4.34 6.03 0.98
N PHE A 35 -3.30 6.73 0.58
CA PHE A 35 -2.13 6.18 -0.12
C PHE A 35 -1.07 5.61 0.83
N SER A 36 -1.32 5.60 2.14
CA SER A 36 -0.44 4.95 3.11
C SER A 36 -0.84 3.50 3.34
N PHE A 37 0.07 2.56 3.12
CA PHE A 37 -0.16 1.16 3.50
C PHE A 37 -0.15 0.95 5.03
N ASN A 38 0.33 1.92 5.81
CA ASN A 38 0.40 1.82 7.27
C ASN A 38 -0.91 2.21 7.96
N VAL A 39 -1.81 2.91 7.27
CA VAL A 39 -3.04 3.48 7.85
C VAL A 39 -4.27 2.84 7.22
N LYS A 40 -5.32 2.64 8.02
CA LYS A 40 -6.61 2.15 7.53
C LYS A 40 -7.20 3.12 6.50
N GLY A 41 -7.93 2.57 5.53
CA GLY A 41 -8.65 3.35 4.52
C GLY A 41 -8.34 2.87 3.10
N GLY A 42 -7.09 2.96 2.66
CA GLY A 42 -6.69 2.52 1.30
C GLY A 42 -5.83 1.27 1.24
N ARG A 43 -5.23 0.85 2.36
CA ARG A 43 -4.48 -0.40 2.44
C ARG A 43 -5.38 -1.63 2.25
N CYS A 44 -4.79 -2.77 1.92
CA CYS A 44 -5.47 -4.05 1.98
C CYS A 44 -5.64 -4.45 3.46
N GLU A 45 -6.88 -4.64 3.90
CA GLU A 45 -7.15 -4.99 5.29
C GLU A 45 -6.83 -6.45 5.62
N ALA A 46 -6.89 -7.39 4.66
CA ALA A 46 -6.55 -8.80 4.93
C ALA A 46 -5.09 -9.00 5.36
N CYS A 47 -4.16 -8.27 4.74
CA CYS A 47 -2.75 -8.28 5.16
C CYS A 47 -2.36 -7.02 5.95
N GLN A 48 -3.31 -6.18 6.33
CA GLN A 48 -3.08 -4.90 7.01
C GLN A 48 -2.00 -4.00 6.35
N GLY A 49 -1.90 -4.05 5.02
CA GLY A 49 -0.90 -3.31 4.24
C GLY A 49 0.51 -3.93 4.19
N ASP A 50 0.75 -5.12 4.76
CA ASP A 50 2.05 -5.79 4.68
C ASP A 50 2.31 -6.46 3.33
N GLY A 51 1.26 -6.84 2.59
CA GLY A 51 1.35 -7.54 1.30
C GLY A 51 1.63 -9.04 1.43
N THR A 52 2.10 -9.46 2.61
CA THR A 52 2.25 -10.86 3.01
C THR A 52 1.46 -11.14 4.28
N ILE A 53 1.18 -12.42 4.53
CA ILE A 53 0.57 -12.92 5.76
C ILE A 53 1.61 -13.81 6.43
N ARG A 54 1.83 -13.59 7.72
CA ARG A 54 2.73 -14.42 8.54
C ARG A 54 1.95 -15.64 9.01
N VAL A 55 2.42 -16.83 8.65
CA VAL A 55 1.87 -18.09 9.13
C VAL A 55 2.82 -18.62 10.20
N GLU A 56 2.30 -18.70 11.42
CA GLU A 56 3.05 -19.15 12.58
C GLU A 56 3.17 -20.68 12.55
N MET A 57 4.40 -21.16 12.74
CA MET A 57 4.73 -22.59 12.69
C MET A 57 5.27 -23.01 14.06
N HIS A 58 4.75 -24.09 14.62
CA HIS A 58 5.09 -24.50 15.99
C HIS A 58 6.57 -24.90 16.19
N PHE A 59 7.23 -25.39 15.14
CA PHE A 59 8.58 -25.97 15.22
C PHE A 59 9.56 -25.42 14.19
N LEU A 60 9.08 -24.62 13.25
CA LEU A 60 9.87 -24.03 12.17
C LEU A 60 9.79 -22.50 12.28
N PRO A 61 10.73 -21.77 11.69
CA PRO A 61 10.59 -20.33 11.54
C PRO A 61 9.28 -19.98 10.83
N ASP A 62 8.63 -18.89 11.27
CA ASP A 62 7.45 -18.34 10.62
C ASP A 62 7.70 -18.15 9.13
N VAL A 63 6.71 -18.52 8.32
CA VAL A 63 6.75 -18.32 6.88
C VAL A 63 5.86 -17.16 6.48
N TYR A 64 6.30 -16.39 5.48
CA TYR A 64 5.54 -15.29 4.92
C TYR A 64 4.97 -15.71 3.58
N VAL A 65 3.65 -15.84 3.51
CA VAL A 65 2.94 -16.15 2.26
C VAL A 65 2.42 -14.85 1.64
N GLN A 66 2.38 -14.79 0.31
CA GLN A 66 1.81 -13.64 -0.38
C GLN A 66 0.33 -13.52 -0.05
N CYS A 67 -0.15 -12.30 0.22
CA CYS A 67 -1.58 -12.08 0.47
C CYS A 67 -2.38 -12.36 -0.81
N GLU A 68 -3.32 -13.31 -0.74
CA GLU A 68 -4.15 -13.69 -1.89
C GLU A 68 -5.08 -12.57 -2.36
N GLN A 69 -5.57 -11.74 -1.41
CA GLN A 69 -6.54 -10.69 -1.72
C GLN A 69 -5.95 -9.54 -2.54
N CYS A 70 -4.77 -9.03 -2.12
CA CYS A 70 -4.10 -7.94 -2.85
C CYS A 70 -3.00 -8.43 -3.79
N LYS A 71 -2.69 -9.73 -3.80
CA LYS A 71 -1.58 -10.33 -4.56
C LYS A 71 -0.26 -9.59 -4.30
N GLY A 72 0.01 -9.24 -3.04
CA GLY A 72 1.21 -8.50 -2.63
C GLY A 72 1.20 -7.00 -2.90
N LYS A 73 0.16 -6.43 -3.53
CA LYS A 73 0.08 -4.99 -3.86
C LYS A 73 -0.15 -4.07 -2.67
N ARG A 74 -0.42 -4.60 -1.47
CA ARG A 74 -0.58 -3.86 -0.20
C ARG A 74 -1.79 -2.92 -0.10
N TYR A 75 -2.51 -2.65 -1.19
CA TYR A 75 -3.66 -1.74 -1.26
C TYR A 75 -4.95 -2.44 -1.68
N ASN A 76 -6.09 -1.81 -1.39
CA ASN A 76 -7.38 -2.21 -1.94
C ASN A 76 -7.53 -1.73 -3.40
N ARG A 77 -8.52 -2.29 -4.11
CA ARG A 77 -8.73 -2.03 -5.54
C ARG A 77 -8.98 -0.55 -5.81
N GLU A 78 -9.81 0.10 -4.99
CA GLU A 78 -10.22 1.49 -5.20
C GLU A 78 -9.04 2.47 -5.10
N THR A 79 -8.02 2.12 -4.31
CA THR A 79 -6.78 2.91 -4.21
C THR A 79 -5.86 2.66 -5.39
N LEU A 80 -5.83 1.43 -5.92
CA LEU A 80 -5.06 1.05 -7.10
C LEU A 80 -5.65 1.60 -8.41
N ASP A 81 -6.91 2.04 -8.42
CA ASP A 81 -7.53 2.69 -9.57
C ASP A 81 -7.01 4.12 -9.80
N ILE A 82 -6.31 4.72 -8.82
CA ILE A 82 -5.71 6.04 -8.97
C ILE A 82 -4.34 5.90 -9.63
N HIS A 83 -4.15 6.60 -10.74
CA HIS A 83 -2.94 6.55 -11.54
C HIS A 83 -2.28 7.92 -11.63
N TYR A 84 -0.96 7.96 -11.46
CA TYR A 84 -0.14 9.10 -11.79
C TYR A 84 0.76 8.71 -12.97
N LYS A 85 0.68 9.44 -14.09
CA LYS A 85 1.41 9.11 -15.33
C LYS A 85 1.24 7.65 -15.78
N GLY A 86 0.02 7.12 -15.66
CA GLY A 86 -0.32 5.74 -16.06
C GLY A 86 0.13 4.65 -15.09
N LYS A 87 0.67 5.01 -13.91
CA LYS A 87 1.10 4.06 -12.88
C LYS A 87 0.33 4.27 -11.59
N ASN A 88 -0.14 3.18 -10.99
CA ASN A 88 -0.73 3.25 -9.65
C ASN A 88 0.36 3.24 -8.57
N ILE A 89 -0.03 3.50 -7.33
CA ILE A 89 0.94 3.66 -6.24
C ILE A 89 1.73 2.39 -5.92
N SER A 90 1.16 1.20 -6.16
CA SER A 90 1.88 -0.07 -5.95
C SER A 90 2.92 -0.36 -7.04
N GLU A 91 2.84 0.30 -8.20
CA GLU A 91 3.85 0.16 -9.26
C GLU A 91 5.00 1.17 -9.10
N VAL A 92 4.79 2.23 -8.33
CA VAL A 92 5.79 3.26 -8.03
C VAL A 92 6.63 2.88 -6.80
N LEU A 93 6.06 2.09 -5.89
CA LEU A 93 6.68 1.57 -4.67
C LEU A 93 7.37 0.23 -4.91
#